data_AF-A0A1F1TX57-F1
#
_entry.id   AF-A0A1F1TX57-F1
#
_cell.length_a   1.000
_cell.length_b   1.000
_cell.length_c   1.000
_cell.angle_alpha   90.00
_cell.angle_beta   90.00
_cell.angle_gamma   90.00
#
_symmetry.space_group_name_H-M   'P 1'
#
loop_
_entity.id
_entity.type
_entity.pdbx_description
1 polymer ?
#
loop_
_entity_poly.entity_id
_entity_poly.type
_entity_poly.pdbx_seq_one_letter_code
_entity_poly.pdbx_strand_id
1 'polypeptide(L)' 'MTVYRSARDAVVPASSHRTLVRGLRQAPVEVVGLPRSRHVATLDHDLPLLIDHGRSAVAAMTTH' A
#
# COMPACT_ATOMS: atom_id res chain seq x y z
N MET A 1 4.43 -7.12 -6.09
CA MET A 1 4.53 -6.52 -4.74
C MET A 1 3.51 -5.41 -4.63
N THR A 2 2.74 -5.37 -3.55
CA THR A 2 1.69 -4.36 -3.33
C THR A 2 2.17 -3.30 -2.33
N VAL A 3 1.98 -2.02 -2.66
CA VAL A 3 2.35 -0.88 -1.82
C VAL A 3 1.11 -0.04 -1.56
N TYR A 4 0.75 0.14 -0.29
CA TYR A 4 -0.38 0.99 0.10
C TYR A 4 0.09 2.42 0.37
N ARG A 5 -0.70 3.40 -0.07
CA ARG A 5 -0.38 4.82 0.11
C ARG A 5 -1.61 5.63 0.49
N SER A 6 -1.56 6.24 1.66
CA SER A 6 -2.50 7.27 2.10
C SER A 6 -2.42 8.51 1.20
N ALA A 7 -3.59 9.03 0.81
CA ALA A 7 -3.66 10.25 -0.02
C ALA A 7 -3.13 11.49 0.73
N ARG A 8 -3.31 11.51 2.06
CA ARG A 8 -2.80 12.56 2.95
C ARG A 8 -2.03 11.93 4.12
N ASP A 9 -0.71 11.93 4.03
CA ASP A 9 0.17 11.50 5.11
C ASP A 9 1.00 12.70 5.58
N ALA A 10 0.83 13.07 6.86
CA ALA A 10 1.55 14.18 7.49
C ALA A 10 2.83 13.74 8.23
N VAL A 11 3.07 12.42 8.31
CA VAL A 11 4.19 11.83 9.04
C VAL A 11 5.25 11.32 8.05
N VAL A 12 4.82 10.56 7.05
CA VAL A 12 5.71 10.01 6.02
C VAL A 12 5.52 10.76 4.71
N PRO A 13 6.57 11.41 4.17
CA PRO A 13 6.45 12.20 2.95
C PRO A 13 6.29 11.32 1.71
N ALA A 14 5.69 11.89 0.66
CA ALA A 14 5.51 11.22 -0.63
C ALA A 14 6.85 10.80 -1.30
N SER A 15 7.98 11.37 -0.90
CA SER A 15 9.31 10.95 -1.35
C SER A 15 9.66 9.54 -0.91
N SER A 16 9.24 9.08 0.28
CA SER A 16 9.50 7.72 0.76
C SER A 16 8.88 6.67 -0.18
N HIS A 17 7.63 6.91 -0.61
CA HIS A 17 6.96 6.08 -1.62
C HIS A 17 7.72 6.07 -2.94
N ARG A 18 8.15 7.25 -3.45
CA ARG A 18 8.92 7.33 -4.70
C ARG A 18 10.24 6.57 -4.61
N THR A 19 10.94 6.69 -3.48
CA THR A 19 12.18 5.96 -3.22
C THR A 19 11.95 4.46 -3.21
N LEU A 20 10.90 3.98 -2.52
CA LEU A 20 10.54 2.57 -2.46
C LEU A 20 10.24 2.01 -3.86
N VAL A 21 9.33 2.63 -4.61
CA VAL A 21 8.95 2.19 -5.96
C VAL A 21 10.15 2.19 -6.91
N ARG A 22 11.06 3.19 -6.80
CA ARG A 22 12.28 3.23 -7.59
C ARG A 22 13.24 2.05 -7.29
N GLY A 23 13.28 1.56 -6.05
CA GLY A 23 14.11 0.44 -5.63
C GLY A 23 13.53 -0.93 -5.97
N LEU A 24 12.21 -1.06 -6.01
CA LEU A 24 11.48 -2.30 -6.30
C LEU A 24 11.41 -2.63 -7.80
N ARG A 25 12.56 -2.68 -8.49
CA ARG A 25 12.62 -2.93 -9.94
C ARG A 25 12.55 -4.40 -10.35
N GLN A 26 12.76 -5.32 -9.42
CA GLN A 26 12.88 -6.75 -9.70
C GLN A 26 11.53 -7.48 -9.75
N ALA A 27 10.42 -6.80 -9.44
CA ALA A 27 9.08 -7.37 -9.48
C ALA A 27 8.06 -6.30 -9.86
N PRO A 28 6.94 -6.66 -10.51
CA PRO A 28 5.83 -5.73 -10.71
C PRO A 28 5.38 -5.11 -9.40
N VAL A 29 5.26 -3.78 -9.38
CA VAL A 29 4.76 -3.02 -8.24
C VAL A 29 3.36 -2.51 -8.54
N GLU A 30 2.43 -2.88 -7.67
CA GLU A 30 1.09 -2.31 -7.63
C GLU A 30 1.03 -1.29 -6.50
N VAL A 31 0.52 -0.09 -6.80
CA VAL A 31 0.30 0.96 -5.80
C VAL A 31 -1.20 1.11 -5.54
N VAL A 32 -1.63 0.83 -4.31
CA VAL A 32 -3.03 0.93 -3.88
C VAL A 32 -3.21 2.21 -3.07
N GLY A 33 -4.06 3.11 -3.57
CA GLY A 33 -4.38 4.36 -2.89
C GLY A 33 -5.37 4.17 -1.74
N LEU A 34 -5.15 4.87 -0.63
CA LEU A 34 -6.06 4.97 0.51
C LEU A 34 -6.57 6.42 0.62
N PRO A 35 -7.68 6.76 -0.07
CA PRO A 35 -8.15 8.14 -0.20
C PRO A 35 -8.76 8.72 1.09
N ARG A 36 -9.18 7.89 2.02
CA ARG A 36 -9.85 8.29 3.27
C ARG A 36 -8.99 8.06 4.52
N SER A 37 -7.76 7.57 4.35
CA SER A 37 -6.83 7.32 5.46
C SER A 37 -5.68 8.33 5.54
N ARG A 38 -5.20 8.54 6.78
CA ARG A 38 -3.96 9.24 7.11
C ARG A 38 -2.82 8.24 7.35
N HIS A 39 -1.79 8.64 8.10
CA HIS A 39 -0.58 7.84 8.32
C HIS A 39 -0.87 6.46 8.93
N VAL A 40 -1.66 6.42 10.01
CA VAL A 40 -2.01 5.17 10.72
C VAL A 40 -3.19 4.49 10.02
N ALA A 41 -3.01 4.16 8.74
CA ALA A 41 -4.07 3.67 7.88
C ALA A 41 -4.69 2.33 8.31
N THR A 42 -3.96 1.55 9.12
CA THR A 42 -4.43 0.28 9.70
C THR A 42 -5.47 0.44 10.81
N LEU A 43 -5.72 1.68 11.25
CA LEU A 43 -6.75 2.03 12.23
C LEU A 43 -7.72 3.09 11.68
N ASP A 44 -7.72 3.32 10.37
CA ASP A 44 -8.41 4.44 9.73
C ASP A 44 -9.49 3.95 8.74
N HIS A 45 -10.17 4.88 8.06
CA HIS A 45 -11.38 4.63 7.28
C HIS A 45 -11.22 3.60 6.15
N ASP A 46 -10.02 3.48 5.56
CA ASP A 46 -9.76 2.51 4.49
C ASP A 46 -9.28 1.14 5.03
N LEU A 47 -9.39 0.86 6.33
CA LEU A 47 -9.08 -0.45 6.90
C LEU A 47 -9.79 -1.62 6.18
N PRO A 48 -11.09 -1.54 5.83
CA PRO A 48 -11.75 -2.61 5.06
C PRO A 48 -11.05 -2.90 3.73
N LEU A 49 -10.69 -1.85 2.97
CA LEU A 49 -9.94 -1.99 1.71
C LEU A 49 -8.58 -2.66 1.92
N LEU A 50 -7.85 -2.27 2.97
CA LEU A 50 -6.54 -2.81 3.30
C LEU A 50 -6.62 -4.32 3.60
N ILE A 51 -7.63 -4.73 4.37
CA ILE A 51 -7.86 -6.14 4.72
C ILE A 51 -8.25 -6.95 3.47
N ASP A 52 -9.25 -6.49 2.72
CA ASP A 52 -9.78 -7.22 1.57
C ASP A 52 -8.72 -7.38 0.48
N HIS A 53 -8.09 -6.28 0.08
CA HIS A 53 -7.03 -6.31 -0.92
C HIS A 53 -5.80 -7.08 -0.44
N GLY A 54 -5.41 -6.90 0.83
CA GLY A 54 -4.26 -7.60 1.42
C GLY A 54 -4.43 -9.12 1.43
N ARG A 55 -5.63 -9.61 1.73
CA ARG A 55 -5.94 -11.04 1.66
C ARG A 55 -5.81 -11.57 0.23
N SER A 56 -6.36 -10.88 -0.76
CA SER A 56 -6.24 -11.26 -2.17
C SER A 56 -4.79 -11.29 -2.64
N ALA A 57 -3.99 -10.28 -2.26
CA ALA A 57 -2.58 -10.19 -2.62
C ALA A 57 -1.76 -11.36 -2.04
N VAL A 58 -2.00 -11.73 -0.78
CA VAL A 58 -1.33 -12.88 -0.14
C VAL A 58 -1.76 -14.20 -0.79
N ALA A 59 -3.06 -14.39 -1.03
CA ALA A 59 -3.58 -15.61 -1.65
C ALA A 59 -2.95 -15.87 -3.03
N ALA A 60 -2.80 -14.82 -3.85
CA ALA A 60 -2.15 -14.91 -5.16
C ALA A 60 -0.67 -15.33 -5.08
N MET A 61 0.01 -15.05 -3.96
CA MET A 61 1.42 -15.37 -3.78
C MET A 61 1.65 -16.83 -3.39
N THR A 62 0.66 -17.49 -2.77
CA THR A 62 0.73 -18.89 -2.35
C THR A 62 0.34 -19.91 -3.44
N THR A 63 -0.17 -19.46 -4.58
CA THR A 63 -0.61 -20.33 -5.69
C THR A 63 0.50 -20.60 -6.72
N HIS A 64 1.72 -20.07 -6.50
CA HIS A 64 2.91 -20.28 -7.34
C HIS A 64 4.03 -20.96 -6.56
#